data_AF-A0A2A4LLL4-F1
#
_entry.id   AF-A0A2A4LLL4-F1
#
_cell.length_a   1.000
_cell.length_b   1.000
_cell.length_c   1.000
_cell.angle_alpha   90.00
_cell.angle_beta   90.00
_cell.angle_gamma   90.00
#
_symmetry.space_group_name_H-M   'P 1'
#
loop_
_entity.id
_entity.type
_entity.pdbx_description
1 polymer ?
#
loop_
_entity_poly.entity_id
_entity_poly.type
_entity_poly.pdbx_seq_one_letter_code
_entity_poly.pdbx_strand_id
1 'polypeptide(L)'
;MYEMAANLTLIVHFAFILFVVLGALLFFVSTKIVFIHIPAFIWGSYIELTHSICPLTYLENWFLHKANLTTYSEGFIQHYLVSIVYPTNLSKDLQIYLGIAIIVVNMIIYGFIISKLKKKF
;
A
#
# COMPACT_ATOMS: atom_id res chain seq x y z
N MET A 1 -10.33 0.87 -23.19
CA MET A 1 -11.12 0.43 -22.02
C MET A 1 -10.26 -0.35 -21.02
N TYR A 2 -9.53 -1.40 -21.43
CA TYR A 2 -8.69 -2.18 -20.50
C TYR A 2 -7.52 -1.39 -19.90
N GLU A 3 -6.87 -0.50 -20.65
CA GLU A 3 -5.84 0.38 -20.09
C GLU A 3 -6.38 1.28 -18.97
N MET A 4 -7.60 1.80 -19.12
CA MET A 4 -8.25 2.60 -18.07
C MET A 4 -8.52 1.76 -16.81
N ALA A 5 -8.84 0.47 -16.96
CA ALA A 5 -8.99 -0.44 -15.84
C ALA A 5 -7.63 -0.76 -15.17
N ALA A 6 -6.55 -0.89 -15.94
CA ALA A 6 -5.19 -1.01 -15.41
C ALA A 6 -4.79 0.25 -14.62
N ASN A 7 -5.09 1.45 -15.14
CA ASN A 7 -4.85 2.73 -14.46
C ASN A 7 -5.63 2.82 -13.15
N LEU A 8 -6.91 2.44 -13.16
CA LEU A 8 -7.74 2.43 -11.96
C LEU A 8 -7.21 1.45 -10.91
N THR A 9 -6.76 0.27 -11.34
CA THR A 9 -6.20 -0.73 -10.42
C THR A 9 -4.92 -0.24 -9.79
N LEU A 10 -4.04 0.42 -10.55
CA LEU A 10 -2.82 1.05 -10.02
C LEU A 10 -3.13 2.17 -9.00
N ILE A 11 -4.15 2.99 -9.28
CA ILE A 11 -4.61 4.02 -8.33
C ILE A 11 -5.10 3.37 -7.03
N VAL A 12 -5.88 2.29 -7.13
CA VAL A 12 -6.33 1.52 -5.97
C VAL A 12 -5.15 0.89 -5.23
N HIS A 13 -4.16 0.39 -5.94
CA HIS A 13 -2.94 -0.17 -5.35
C HIS A 13 -2.13 0.88 -4.60
N PHE A 14 -1.94 2.06 -5.21
CA PHE A 14 -1.31 3.19 -4.54
C PHE A 14 -2.09 3.64 -3.29
N ALA A 15 -3.43 3.70 -3.38
CA ALA A 15 -4.28 4.01 -2.23
C ALA A 15 -4.17 2.95 -1.13
N PHE A 16 -4.05 1.67 -1.49
CA PHE A 16 -3.80 0.58 -0.54
C PHE A 16 -2.45 0.78 0.19
N ILE A 17 -1.38 1.12 -0.53
CA ILE A 17 -0.08 1.42 0.08
C ILE A 17 -0.21 2.59 1.07
N LEU A 18 -0.83 3.70 0.66
CA LEU A 18 -1.07 4.84 1.56
C LEU A 18 -1.88 4.44 2.80
N PHE A 19 -2.88 3.58 2.63
CA PHE A 19 -3.70 3.08 3.71
C PHE A 19 -2.90 2.21 4.68
N VAL A 20 -1.97 1.36 4.20
CA VAL A 20 -1.07 0.57 5.05
C VAL A 20 -0.11 1.47 5.84
N VAL A 21 0.40 2.53 5.22
CA VAL A 21 1.36 3.44 5.87
C VAL A 21 0.68 4.35 6.90
N LEU A 22 -0.48 4.93 6.56
CA LEU A 22 -1.10 6.02 7.31
C LEU A 22 -2.43 5.64 7.99
N GLY A 23 -2.96 4.44 7.74
CA GLY A 23 -4.33 4.10 8.13
C GLY A 23 -4.56 4.02 9.64
N ALA A 24 -3.50 3.86 10.45
CA ALA A 24 -3.62 3.98 11.90
C ALA A 24 -4.06 5.40 12.34
N LEU A 25 -3.70 6.45 11.60
CA LEU A 25 -4.15 7.82 11.88
C LEU A 25 -5.65 8.00 11.63
N LEU A 26 -6.24 7.24 10.72
CA LEU A 26 -7.67 7.28 10.42
C LEU A 26 -8.54 6.79 11.60
N PHE A 27 -7.92 6.19 12.64
CA PHE A 27 -8.58 5.95 13.92
C PHE A 27 -9.24 7.21 14.50
N PHE A 28 -8.58 8.37 14.37
CA PHE A 28 -9.10 9.63 14.91
C PHE A 28 -10.34 10.14 14.16
N VAL A 29 -10.58 9.66 12.94
CA VAL A 29 -11.78 9.96 12.16
C VAL A 29 -12.90 8.96 12.49
N SER A 30 -12.57 7.67 12.54
CA SER A 30 -13.53 6.61 12.88
C SER A 30 -12.82 5.39 13.44
N THR A 31 -13.24 4.96 14.63
CA THR A 31 -12.70 3.77 15.30
C THR A 31 -12.95 2.49 14.51
N LYS A 32 -14.01 2.46 13.69
CA LYS A 32 -14.36 1.28 12.86
C LYS A 32 -13.32 0.99 11.77
N ILE A 33 -12.52 1.99 11.37
CA ILE A 33 -11.48 1.82 10.34
C ILE A 33 -10.39 0.84 10.79
N VAL A 34 -10.19 0.67 12.11
CA VAL A 34 -9.20 -0.29 12.63
C VAL A 34 -9.47 -1.71 12.15
N PHE A 35 -10.73 -2.12 12.02
CA PHE A 35 -11.09 -3.48 11.61
C PHE A 35 -10.65 -3.80 10.17
N ILE A 36 -10.60 -2.79 9.29
CA ILE A 36 -10.11 -2.96 7.92
C ILE A 36 -8.62 -2.64 7.80
N HIS A 37 -8.11 -1.73 8.63
CA HIS A 37 -6.71 -1.34 8.63
C HIS A 37 -5.80 -2.47 9.12
N ILE A 38 -6.14 -3.15 10.21
CA ILE A 38 -5.29 -4.21 10.77
C ILE A 38 -5.01 -5.32 9.74
N PRO A 39 -6.01 -5.92 9.05
CA PRO A 39 -5.74 -6.90 8.01
C PRO A 39 -4.89 -6.36 6.85
N ALA A 40 -5.17 -5.14 6.39
CA ALA A 40 -4.41 -4.50 5.32
C ALA A 40 -2.94 -4.29 5.72
N PHE A 41 -2.71 -3.79 6.93
CA PHE A 41 -1.38 -3.55 7.49
C PHE A 41 -0.59 -4.85 7.68
N ILE A 42 -1.22 -5.91 8.19
CA ILE A 42 -0.60 -7.24 8.30
C ILE A 42 -0.19 -7.74 6.91
N TRP A 43 -1.09 -7.65 5.94
CA TRP A 43 -0.84 -8.11 4.58
C TRP A 43 0.26 -7.32 3.88
N GLY A 44 0.22 -5.99 3.95
CA GLY A 44 1.26 -5.12 3.40
C GLY A 44 2.62 -5.39 4.03
N SER A 45 2.67 -5.51 5.35
CA SER A 45 3.92 -5.86 6.07
C SER A 45 4.47 -7.22 5.64
N TYR A 46 3.60 -8.22 5.47
CA TYR A 46 4.01 -9.54 5.00
C TYR A 46 4.62 -9.49 3.59
N ILE A 47 3.98 -8.75 2.67
CA ILE A 47 4.48 -8.58 1.30
C ILE A 47 5.88 -7.96 1.29
N GLU A 48 6.07 -6.86 2.02
CA GLU A 48 7.36 -6.17 2.08
C GLU A 48 8.48 -7.06 2.65
N LEU A 49 8.19 -7.78 3.73
CA LEU A 49 9.18 -8.62 4.42
C LEU A 49 9.53 -9.91 3.65
N THR A 50 8.64 -10.39 2.80
CA THR A 50 8.84 -11.63 2.04
C THR A 50 9.27 -11.41 0.60
N HIS A 51 9.33 -10.15 0.14
CA HIS A 51 9.50 -9.79 -1.27
C HIS A 51 8.44 -10.43 -2.17
N SER A 52 7.26 -10.70 -1.62
CA SER A 52 6.15 -11.27 -2.37
C SER A 52 5.55 -10.22 -3.31
N ILE A 53 4.79 -10.69 -4.31
CA ILE A 53 4.08 -9.80 -5.23
C ILE A 53 2.68 -9.52 -4.67
N CYS A 54 2.28 -8.25 -4.69
CA CYS A 54 0.93 -7.85 -4.32
C CYS A 54 -0.11 -8.43 -5.30
N PRO A 55 -1.23 -9.01 -4.83
CA PRO A 55 -2.26 -9.54 -5.73
C PRO A 55 -2.80 -8.52 -6.75
N LEU A 56 -2.82 -7.23 -6.40
CA LEU A 56 -3.26 -6.16 -7.29
C LEU A 56 -2.35 -6.03 -8.51
N THR A 57 -1.05 -6.31 -8.39
CA THR A 57 -0.10 -6.32 -9.50
C THR A 57 -0.48 -7.35 -10.57
N TYR A 58 -0.99 -8.53 -10.19
CA TYR A 58 -1.48 -9.50 -11.19
C TYR A 58 -2.68 -8.98 -11.94
N LEU A 59 -3.58 -8.26 -11.26
CA LEU A 59 -4.76 -7.66 -11.88
C LEU A 59 -4.40 -6.50 -12.82
N GLU A 60 -3.46 -5.64 -12.41
CA GLU A 60 -2.88 -4.58 -13.26
C GLU A 60 -2.32 -5.16 -14.56
N ASN A 61 -1.43 -6.15 -14.44
CA ASN A 61 -0.80 -6.81 -15.59
C ASN A 61 -1.81 -7.53 -16.48
N TRP A 62 -2.86 -8.11 -15.90
CA TRP A 62 -3.93 -8.73 -16.66
C TRP A 62 -4.67 -7.71 -17.53
N PHE A 63 -5.01 -6.54 -16.98
CA PHE A 63 -5.64 -5.47 -17.74
C PHE A 63 -4.71 -4.85 -18.79
N LEU A 64 -3.43 -4.65 -18.49
CA LEU A 64 -2.43 -4.20 -19.47
C LEU A 64 -2.33 -5.19 -20.63
N HIS A 65 -2.24 -6.49 -20.33
CA HIS A 65 -2.18 -7.52 -21.35
C HIS A 65 -3.45 -7.54 -22.23
N LYS A 66 -4.64 -7.36 -21.63
CA LYS A 66 -5.89 -7.20 -22.39
C LYS A 66 -5.94 -5.93 -23.23
N ALA A 67 -5.14 -4.92 -22.91
CA ALA A 67 -4.95 -3.72 -23.71
C ALA A 67 -3.86 -3.88 -24.79
N ASN A 68 -3.23 -5.05 -24.92
CA ASN A 68 -2.03 -5.29 -25.75
C ASN A 68 -0.83 -4.41 -25.35
N LEU A 69 -0.74 -4.06 -24.07
CA LEU A 69 0.34 -3.28 -23.48
C LEU A 69 1.18 -4.17 -22.55
N THR A 70 2.49 -3.91 -22.51
CA THR A 70 3.43 -4.51 -21.56
C THR A 70 3.75 -3.57 -20.40
N THR A 71 3.55 -2.27 -20.59
CA THR A 71 3.73 -1.20 -19.60
C THR A 71 2.63 -0.16 -19.77
N TYR A 72 2.47 0.73 -18.79
CA TYR A 72 1.56 1.87 -18.94
C TYR A 72 2.08 2.81 -20.04
N SER A 73 1.15 3.47 -20.73
CA SER A 73 1.50 4.51 -21.70
C SER A 73 2.26 5.65 -21.03
N GLU A 74 3.25 6.20 -21.74
CA GLU A 74 4.03 7.35 -21.29
C GLU A 74 3.12 8.54 -20.92
N GLY A 75 3.35 9.13 -19.75
CA GLY A 75 2.49 10.17 -19.20
C GLY A 75 2.52 10.24 -17.67
N PHE A 76 1.54 10.94 -17.08
CA PHE A 76 1.50 11.21 -15.64
C PHE A 76 1.52 9.93 -14.79
N ILE A 77 0.70 8.94 -15.13
CA ILE A 77 0.61 7.67 -14.38
C ILE A 77 1.95 6.94 -14.40
N GLN A 78 2.55 6.78 -15.58
CA GLN A 78 3.82 6.10 -15.77
C GLN A 78 4.98 6.83 -15.06
N HIS A 79 5.02 8.18 -15.11
CA HIS A 79 6.11 8.93 -14.50
C HIS A 79 6.00 9.02 -12.97
N TYR A 80 4.79 9.19 -12.42
CA TYR A 80 4.60 9.47 -11.00
C TYR A 80 4.10 8.27 -10.20
N LEU A 81 3.02 7.62 -10.62
CA LEU A 81 2.43 6.52 -9.84
C LEU A 81 3.25 5.24 -9.96
N VAL A 82 3.62 4.84 -11.18
CA VAL A 82 4.42 3.61 -11.40
C VAL A 82 5.77 3.71 -10.70
N SER A 83 6.46 4.85 -10.79
CA SER A 83 7.74 5.06 -10.10
C SER A 83 7.66 4.97 -8.57
N ILE A 84 6.51 5.33 -7.99
CA ILE A 84 6.28 5.23 -6.53
C ILE A 84 5.90 3.80 -6.12
N VAL A 85 5.03 3.14 -6.89
CA VAL A 85 4.55 1.78 -6.59
C VAL A 85 5.60 0.73 -6.91
N TYR A 86 6.36 0.92 -8.00
CA TYR A 86 7.40 0.01 -8.50
C TYR A 86 8.73 0.76 -8.73
N PRO A 87 9.42 1.19 -7.65
CA PRO A 87 10.70 1.88 -7.76
C PRO A 87 11.78 1.00 -8.43
N THR A 88 12.44 1.52 -9.46
CA THR A 88 13.38 0.78 -10.33
C THR A 88 14.62 0.25 -9.62
N ASN A 89 15.01 0.84 -8.49
CA ASN A 89 16.25 0.53 -7.76
C ASN A 89 15.98 0.09 -6.31
N LEU A 90 14.84 -0.56 -6.04
CA LEU A 90 14.54 -1.05 -4.69
C LEU A 90 15.36 -2.30 -4.38
N SER A 91 16.40 -2.15 -3.55
CA SER A 91 17.15 -3.30 -3.06
C SER A 91 16.31 -4.09 -2.05
N LYS A 92 16.59 -5.39 -1.91
CA LYS A 92 15.92 -6.25 -0.92
C LYS A 92 16.08 -5.69 0.51
N ASP A 93 17.27 -5.24 0.85
CA ASP A 93 17.53 -4.64 2.16
C ASP A 93 16.68 -3.39 2.38
N LEU A 94 16.58 -2.52 1.37
CA LEU A 94 15.74 -1.32 1.45
C LEU A 94 14.26 -1.68 1.61
N GLN A 95 13.78 -2.69 0.89
CA GLN A 95 12.42 -3.17 1.04
C GLN A 95 12.13 -3.68 2.47
N ILE A 96 13.05 -4.43 3.05
CA ILE A 96 12.94 -4.89 4.45
C ILE A 96 12.94 -3.69 5.41
N TYR A 97 13.82 -2.69 5.21
CA TYR A 97 13.84 -1.48 6.03
C TYR A 97 12.52 -0.69 5.95
N LEU A 98 11.92 -0.60 4.75
CA LEU A 98 10.60 0.02 4.58
C LEU A 98 9.52 -0.76 5.33
N GLY A 99 9.49 -2.09 5.20
CA GLY A 99 8.57 -2.96 5.95
C GLY A 99 8.70 -2.78 7.46
N ILE A 100 9.92 -2.77 7.99
CA ILE A 100 10.19 -2.52 9.42
C ILE A 100 9.74 -1.11 9.82
N ALA A 101 10.03 -0.10 9.02
CA ALA A 101 9.64 1.28 9.29
C ALA A 101 8.10 1.42 9.36
N ILE A 102 7.38 0.82 8.41
CA ILE A 102 5.91 0.77 8.40
C ILE A 102 5.39 0.14 9.70
N ILE A 103 6.00 -0.97 10.13
CA ILE A 103 5.61 -1.68 11.35
C ILE A 103 5.83 -0.80 12.59
N VAL A 104 7.03 -0.24 12.74
CA VAL A 104 7.40 0.60 13.89
C VAL A 104 6.50 1.82 13.99
N VAL A 105 6.29 2.55 12.89
CA VAL A 105 5.45 3.75 12.85
C VAL A 105 4.02 3.43 13.28
N ASN A 106 3.41 2.39 12.71
CA ASN A 106 2.04 2.01 13.06
C ASN A 106 1.93 1.51 14.52
N MET A 107 2.92 0.77 15.03
CA MET A 107 2.95 0.37 16.44
C MET A 107 3.00 1.56 17.39
N ILE A 108 3.80 2.60 17.08
CA ILE A 108 3.85 3.83 17.87
C ILE A 108 2.49 4.52 17.88
N ILE A 109 1.85 4.66 16.71
CA ILE A 109 0.54 5.32 16.58
C ILE A 109 -0.53 4.55 17.37
N TYR A 110 -0.60 3.22 17.21
CA TYR A 110 -1.55 2.40 17.96
C TYR A 110 -1.27 2.40 19.46
N GLY A 111 0.00 2.35 19.87
CA GLY A 111 0.40 2.47 21.27
C GLY A 111 -0.08 3.78 21.89
N PHE A 112 0.09 4.89 21.16
CA PHE A 112 -0.43 6.20 21.57
C PHE A 112 -1.96 6.20 21.69
N ILE A 113 -2.68 5.66 20.69
CA ILE A 113 -4.14 5.54 20.71
C ILE A 113 -4.61 4.75 21.95
N ILE A 114 -4.03 3.58 22.18
CA ILE A 114 -4.39 2.71 23.32
C ILE A 114 -4.09 3.42 24.65
N SER A 115 -2.96 4.12 24.76
CA SER A 115 -2.60 4.87 25.97
C SER A 115 -3.62 5.98 26.30
N LYS A 116 -4.16 6.65 25.27
CA LYS A 116 -5.21 7.66 25.44
C LYS A 116 -6.56 7.05 25.80
N LEU A 117 -6.91 5.89 25.24
CA LEU A 117 -8.13 5.18 25.62
C LEU A 117 -8.09 4.76 27.08
N LYS A 118 -6.97 4.19 27.55
CA LYS A 118 -6.79 3.78 28.96
C LYS A 118 -6.87 4.92 29.96
N LYS A 119 -6.52 6.15 29.57
CA LYS A 119 -6.65 7.35 30.43
C LYS A 119 -8.07 7.91 30.50
N LYS A 120 -8.98 7.48 29.62
CA LYS A 120 -10.35 7.99 29.52
C LYS A 120 -11.37 7.10 30.27
N PHE A 121 -10.97 5.89 30.66
CA PHE A 121 -11.68 5.00 31.58
C PHE A 121 -11.11 5.16 33.00
#